data_AF-A0A6L7S4I9-F1
#
_entry.id   AF-A0A6L7S4I9-F1
#
_cell.length_a   1.000
_cell.length_b   1.000
_cell.length_c   1.000
_cell.angle_alpha   90.00
_cell.angle_beta   90.00
_cell.angle_gamma   90.00
#
_symmetry.space_group_name_H-M   'P 1'
#
loop_
_entity.id
_entity.type
_entity.pdbx_description
1 polymer ?
#
loop_
_entity_poly.entity_id
_entity_poly.type
_entity_poly.pdbx_seq_one_letter_code
_entity_poly.pdbx_strand_id
1 'polypeptide(L)'
;SETRLDWSASRHTLSSSYFHAMPDAAKGQDNRLSEWSFEGAYDVSDGWTARADWRYDFAADRVARTELGFDYLTECVHLALSLSRRSANSTSVDSTTEIGFHVSLLGIGSRDDGRAGRRICRG
;
A
#
# COMPACT_ATOMS: atom_id res chain seq x y z
N SER A 1 22.29 -8.12 4.64
CA SER A 1 22.26 -6.78 5.24
C SER A 1 20.97 -6.10 4.84
N GLU A 2 20.54 -5.12 5.60
CA GLU A 2 19.40 -4.26 5.28
C GLU A 2 19.77 -2.81 5.52
N THR A 3 19.25 -1.92 4.70
CA THR A 3 19.31 -0.47 4.89
C THR A 3 17.92 0.10 4.72
N ARG A 4 17.51 0.98 5.63
CA ARG A 4 16.17 1.55 5.65
C ARG A 4 16.23 3.06 5.85
N LEU A 5 15.34 3.77 5.16
CA LEU A 5 15.09 5.19 5.30
C LEU A 5 13.60 5.40 5.49
N ASP A 6 13.25 6.19 6.50
CA ASP A 6 11.88 6.61 6.76
C ASP A 6 11.86 8.13 6.88
N TRP A 7 10.90 8.76 6.22
CA TRP A 7 10.69 10.20 6.25
C TRP A 7 9.21 10.50 6.45
N SER A 8 8.92 11.41 7.38
CA SER A 8 7.58 11.88 7.66
C SER A 8 7.56 13.39 7.74
N ALA A 9 6.52 13.97 7.15
CA ALA A 9 6.22 15.39 7.18
C ALA A 9 4.70 15.57 7.37
N SER A 10 4.25 16.82 7.40
CA SER A 10 2.84 17.16 7.68
C SER A 10 1.84 16.60 6.67
N ARG A 11 2.27 16.27 5.45
CA ARG A 11 1.38 15.82 4.35
C ARG A 11 1.90 14.60 3.61
N HIS A 12 2.99 14.00 4.07
CA HIS A 12 3.53 12.81 3.42
C HIS A 12 4.34 11.93 4.35
N THR A 13 4.29 10.65 4.04
CA THR A 13 5.17 9.63 4.59
C THR A 13 5.86 8.93 3.44
N LEU A 14 7.14 8.65 3.61
CA LEU A 14 7.95 7.88 2.68
C LEU A 14 8.73 6.84 3.50
N SER A 15 8.75 5.61 3.01
CA SER A 15 9.62 4.56 3.50
C SER A 15 10.32 3.89 2.33
N SER A 16 11.60 3.59 2.49
CA SER A 16 12.38 2.87 1.50
C SER A 16 13.30 1.91 2.21
N SER A 17 13.37 0.67 1.76
CA SER A 17 14.34 -0.32 2.25
C SER A 17 15.04 -1.04 1.12
N TYR A 18 16.33 -1.30 1.31
CA TYR A 18 17.12 -2.15 0.45
C TYR A 18 17.64 -3.34 1.26
N PHE A 19 17.29 -4.54 0.82
CA PHE A 19 17.72 -5.79 1.41
C PHE A 19 18.65 -6.53 0.45
N HIS A 20 19.72 -7.11 0.98
CA HIS A 20 20.52 -8.05 0.21
C HIS A 20 21.05 -9.21 1.07
N ALA A 21 21.14 -10.39 0.48
CA ALA A 21 21.73 -11.57 1.09
C ALA A 21 22.55 -12.36 0.06
N MET A 22 23.68 -12.89 0.49
CA MET A 22 24.48 -13.81 -0.32
C MET A 22 23.78 -15.17 -0.42
N PRO A 23 24.08 -15.96 -1.47
CA PRO A 23 23.62 -17.35 -1.56
C PRO A 23 23.96 -18.15 -0.29
N ASP A 24 23.05 -19.04 0.11
CA ASP A 24 23.20 -19.92 1.26
C ASP A 24 22.65 -21.31 0.89
N ALA A 25 23.55 -22.19 0.44
CA ALA A 25 23.22 -23.53 -0.01
C ALA A 25 22.61 -24.40 1.11
N ALA A 26 22.93 -24.14 2.39
CA ALA A 26 22.32 -24.86 3.50
C ALA A 26 20.83 -24.53 3.66
N LYS A 27 20.39 -23.40 3.10
CA LYS A 27 18.98 -22.96 3.04
C LYS A 27 18.33 -23.16 1.67
N GLY A 28 19.01 -23.83 0.74
CA GLY A 28 18.55 -24.00 -0.64
C GLY A 28 18.45 -22.67 -1.41
N GLN A 29 19.22 -21.66 -1.02
CA GLN A 29 19.27 -20.36 -1.67
C GLN A 29 20.49 -20.32 -2.60
N ASP A 30 20.30 -20.74 -3.84
CA ASP A 30 21.39 -20.83 -4.82
C ASP A 30 21.75 -19.47 -5.45
N ASN A 31 20.80 -18.52 -5.40
CA ASN A 31 20.96 -17.18 -5.95
C ASN A 31 21.06 -16.11 -4.86
N ARG A 32 21.77 -15.03 -5.18
CA ARG A 32 21.81 -13.82 -4.35
C ARG A 32 20.40 -13.21 -4.29
N LEU A 33 19.96 -12.81 -3.11
CA LEU A 33 18.74 -12.02 -2.94
C LEU A 33 19.12 -10.53 -2.87
N SER A 34 18.39 -9.70 -3.62
CA SER A 34 18.57 -8.26 -3.63
C SER A 34 17.25 -7.62 -4.01
N GLU A 35 16.70 -6.82 -3.09
CA GLU A 35 15.35 -6.27 -3.23
C GLU A 35 15.33 -4.82 -2.76
N TRP A 36 14.58 -3.99 -3.48
CA TRP A 36 14.26 -2.63 -3.07
C TRP A 36 12.76 -2.51 -2.88
N SER A 37 12.36 -2.02 -1.71
CA SER A 37 10.97 -1.71 -1.39
C SER A 37 10.81 -0.22 -1.17
N PHE A 38 9.70 0.32 -1.64
CA PHE A 38 9.32 1.72 -1.48
C PHE A 38 7.85 1.80 -1.12
N GLU A 39 7.52 2.59 -0.11
CA GLU A 39 6.15 2.92 0.28
C GLU A 39 6.04 4.44 0.42
N GLY A 40 4.96 5.01 -0.09
CA GLY A 40 4.69 6.43 0.02
C GLY A 40 3.22 6.73 0.19
N ALA A 41 2.90 7.69 1.04
CA ALA A 41 1.57 8.29 1.13
C ALA A 41 1.68 9.81 1.04
N TYR A 42 0.72 10.44 0.37
CA TYR A 42 0.65 11.88 0.21
C TYR A 42 -0.79 12.36 0.38
N ASP A 43 -1.01 13.25 1.34
CA ASP A 43 -2.28 13.93 1.51
C ASP A 43 -2.38 14.99 0.41
N VAL A 44 -3.31 14.82 -0.53
CA VAL A 44 -3.42 15.66 -1.73
C VAL A 44 -4.17 16.95 -1.43
N SER A 45 -5.28 16.85 -0.69
CA SER A 45 -6.16 17.95 -0.27
C SER A 45 -7.13 17.42 0.80
N ASP A 46 -8.08 18.24 1.25
CA ASP A 46 -9.02 17.88 2.32
C ASP A 46 -9.79 16.58 2.00
N GLY A 47 -9.43 15.52 2.72
CA GLY A 47 -10.02 14.19 2.59
C GLY A 47 -9.37 13.29 1.54
N TRP A 48 -8.46 13.76 0.70
CA TRP A 48 -7.84 12.93 -0.35
C TRP A 48 -6.43 12.48 0.01
N THR A 49 -6.18 11.17 -0.04
CA THR A 49 -4.84 10.58 0.17
C THR A 49 -4.48 9.67 -1.00
N ALA A 50 -3.29 9.86 -1.56
CA ALA A 50 -2.70 8.98 -2.56
C ALA A 50 -1.65 8.08 -1.90
N ARG A 51 -1.60 6.81 -2.30
CA ARG A 51 -0.65 5.81 -1.79
C ARG A 51 0.02 5.07 -2.93
N ALA A 52 1.28 4.73 -2.74
CA ALA A 52 2.05 3.90 -3.66
C ALA A 52 2.97 2.95 -2.87
N ASP A 53 2.94 1.66 -3.22
CA ASP A 53 3.88 0.64 -2.77
C ASP A 53 4.51 -0.04 -3.98
N TRP A 54 5.80 -0.29 -3.89
CA TRP A 54 6.59 -0.93 -4.93
C TRP A 54 7.61 -1.88 -4.31
N ARG A 55 7.78 -3.05 -4.91
CA ARG A 55 8.91 -3.95 -4.65
C ARG A 55 9.60 -4.37 -5.95
N TYR A 56 10.90 -4.12 -6.05
CA TYR A 56 11.77 -4.57 -7.14
C TYR A 56 12.65 -5.73 -6.67
N ASP A 57 12.76 -6.77 -7.49
CA ASP A 57 13.70 -7.88 -7.31
C ASP A 57 14.83 -7.74 -8.33
N PHE A 58 16.03 -7.41 -7.86
CA PHE A 58 17.20 -7.22 -8.71
C PHE A 58 17.80 -8.54 -9.19
N ALA A 59 17.55 -9.64 -8.48
CA ALA A 59 18.04 -10.95 -8.91
C ALA A 59 17.22 -11.50 -10.09
N ALA A 60 15.92 -11.20 -10.11
CA ALA A 60 15.00 -11.58 -11.18
C ALA A 60 14.76 -10.47 -12.22
N ASP A 61 15.43 -9.32 -12.08
CA ASP A 61 15.31 -8.11 -12.92
C ASP A 61 13.86 -7.71 -13.23
N ARG A 62 13.02 -7.61 -12.20
CA ARG A 62 11.60 -7.30 -12.36
C ARG A 62 10.98 -6.59 -11.16
N VAL A 63 9.87 -5.92 -11.43
CA VAL A 63 8.96 -5.46 -10.38
C VAL A 63 8.18 -6.66 -9.85
N ALA A 64 8.40 -7.03 -8.58
CA ALA A 64 7.72 -8.13 -7.92
C ALA A 64 6.30 -7.75 -7.49
N ARG A 65 6.11 -6.51 -7.02
CA ARG A 65 4.82 -5.97 -6.57
C ARG A 65 4.72 -4.48 -6.90
N THR A 66 3.52 -4.06 -7.29
CA THR A 66 3.10 -2.66 -7.31
C THR A 66 1.71 -2.56 -6.73
N GLU A 67 1.48 -1.59 -5.85
CA GLU A 67 0.17 -1.24 -5.36
C GLU A 67 0.00 0.28 -5.42
N LEU A 68 -1.11 0.74 -5.97
CA LEU A 68 -1.51 2.15 -5.99
C LEU A 68 -2.86 2.28 -5.30
N GLY A 69 -3.01 3.33 -4.49
CA GLY A 69 -4.23 3.63 -3.76
C GLY A 69 -4.63 5.09 -3.90
N PHE A 70 -5.93 5.33 -3.99
CA PHE A 70 -6.49 6.67 -3.94
C PHE A 70 -7.76 6.67 -3.07
N ASP A 71 -7.69 7.36 -1.95
CA ASP A 71 -8.70 7.36 -0.92
C ASP A 71 -9.33 8.76 -0.82
N TYR A 72 -10.66 8.80 -0.70
CA TYR A 72 -11.42 9.98 -0.30
C TYR A 72 -12.17 9.71 0.99
N LEU A 73 -11.88 10.49 2.03
CA LEU A 73 -12.44 10.35 3.36
C LEU A 73 -13.14 11.64 3.78
N THR A 74 -14.41 11.50 4.13
CA THR A 74 -15.23 12.55 4.75
C THR A 74 -15.73 12.05 6.12
N GLU A 75 -16.55 12.83 6.80
CA GLU A 75 -17.19 12.41 8.06
C GLU A 75 -18.25 11.30 7.90
N CYS A 76 -18.75 11.09 6.68
CA CYS A 76 -19.88 10.19 6.39
C CYS A 76 -19.53 9.10 5.37
N VAL A 77 -18.44 9.25 4.60
CA VAL A 77 -18.11 8.34 3.50
C VAL A 77 -16.61 8.14 3.41
N HIS A 78 -16.20 6.90 3.17
CA HIS A 78 -14.86 6.54 2.69
C HIS A 78 -14.99 5.83 1.34
N LEU A 79 -14.38 6.43 0.31
CA LEU A 79 -14.22 5.83 -1.01
C LEU A 79 -12.75 5.42 -1.14
N ALA A 80 -12.50 4.18 -1.56
CA ALA A 80 -11.16 3.68 -1.80
C ALA A 80 -11.07 3.06 -3.19
N LEU A 81 -10.10 3.52 -3.97
CA LEU A 81 -9.68 2.92 -5.22
C LEU A 81 -8.31 2.26 -5.01
N SER A 82 -8.15 1.04 -5.50
CA SER A 82 -6.86 0.36 -5.48
C SER A 82 -6.56 -0.33 -6.80
N LEU A 83 -5.28 -0.36 -7.15
CA LEU A 83 -4.72 -1.19 -8.20
C LEU A 83 -3.56 -1.96 -7.60
N SER A 84 -3.63 -3.28 -7.61
CA SER A 84 -2.51 -4.13 -7.22
C SER A 84 -2.07 -4.98 -8.39
N ARG A 85 -0.76 -5.11 -8.58
CA ARG A 85 -0.17 -6.03 -9.54
C ARG A 85 0.93 -6.82 -8.86
N ARG A 86 0.80 -8.15 -8.90
CA ARG A 86 1.82 -9.08 -8.43
C ARG A 86 2.37 -9.86 -9.61
N SER A 87 3.67 -9.76 -9.81
CA SER A 87 4.35 -10.54 -10.86
C SER A 87 4.56 -11.98 -10.40
N ALA A 88 4.47 -12.91 -11.34
CA ALA A 88 4.74 -14.31 -11.08
C ALA A 88 6.19 -14.53 -10.67
N ASN A 89 6.41 -15.48 -9.74
CA ASN A 89 7.75 -15.84 -9.31
C ASN A 89 8.43 -16.86 -10.25
N SER A 90 7.66 -17.57 -11.08
CA SER A 90 8.11 -18.57 -12.06
C SER A 90 7.32 -18.46 -13.37
N THR A 91 7.72 -19.21 -14.39
CA THR A 91 7.02 -19.29 -15.68
C THR A 91 5.76 -20.16 -15.63
N SER A 92 5.53 -20.89 -14.54
CA SER A 92 4.37 -21.78 -14.35
C SER A 92 3.21 -21.12 -13.59
N VAL A 93 3.41 -19.90 -13.10
CA VAL A 93 2.39 -19.13 -12.40
C VAL A 93 2.14 -17.85 -13.20
N ASP A 94 0.89 -17.43 -13.34
CA ASP A 94 0.57 -16.19 -14.03
C ASP A 94 0.69 -14.98 -13.11
N SER A 95 0.92 -13.80 -13.69
CA SER A 95 0.89 -12.55 -12.95
C SER A 95 -0.56 -12.12 -12.70
N THR A 96 -0.87 -11.64 -11.50
CA THR A 96 -2.22 -11.20 -11.14
C THR A 96 -2.28 -9.67 -11.11
N THR A 97 -3.34 -9.11 -11.71
CA THR A 97 -3.68 -7.69 -11.58
C THR A 97 -5.10 -7.59 -11.02
N GLU A 98 -5.26 -6.84 -9.95
CA GLU A 98 -6.55 -6.62 -9.28
C GLU A 98 -6.85 -5.13 -9.22
N ILE A 99 -8.08 -4.76 -9.56
CA ILE A 99 -8.59 -3.40 -9.44
C ILE A 99 -9.73 -3.44 -8.41
N GLY A 100 -9.58 -2.67 -7.34
CA GLY A 100 -10.55 -2.56 -6.27
C GLY A 100 -11.25 -1.22 -6.27
N PHE A 101 -12.55 -1.24 -6.02
CA PHE A 101 -13.33 -0.06 -5.64
C PHE A 101 -14.18 -0.41 -4.42
N HIS A 102 -14.05 0.38 -3.37
CA HIS A 102 -14.75 0.16 -2.12
C HIS A 102 -15.44 1.44 -1.66
N VAL A 103 -16.66 1.28 -1.16
CA VAL A 103 -17.48 2.36 -0.59
C VAL A 103 -17.89 1.97 0.82
N SER A 104 -17.55 2.80 1.79
CA SER A 104 -17.96 2.65 3.18
C SER A 104 -18.77 3.86 3.62
N LEU A 105 -19.92 3.61 4.22
CA LEU A 105 -20.74 4.63 4.86
C LEU A 105 -20.36 4.72 6.34
N LEU A 106 -19.76 5.83 6.72
CA LEU A 106 -19.31 6.12 8.07
C LEU A 106 -20.48 6.70 8.87
N GLY A 107 -20.70 6.20 10.08
CA GLY A 107 -21.74 6.71 10.98
C GLY A 107 -23.08 5.96 10.98
N ILE A 108 -23.18 4.82 10.29
CA ILE A 108 -24.32 3.90 10.46
C ILE A 108 -24.02 2.97 11.64
N GLY A 109 -24.37 3.42 12.84
CA GLY A 109 -24.37 2.65 14.08
C GLY A 109 -25.69 2.86 14.82
N SER A 110 -26.22 1.79 15.43
CA SER A 110 -27.49 1.80 16.17
C SER A 110 -27.50 2.90 17.23
N ARG A 111 -28.55 3.74 17.16
CA ARG A 111 -28.92 4.69 18.19
C ARG A 111 -29.09 3.97 19.52
N ASP A 112 -28.21 4.24 20.48
CA ASP A 112 -28.59 4.25 21.88
C ASP A 112 -27.95 5.48 22.53
N ASP A 113 -28.71 6.11 23.42
CA ASP A 113 -28.47 7.38 24.12
C ASP A 113 -28.75 8.69 23.36
N GLY A 114 -29.79 9.38 23.85
CA GLY A 114 -30.41 10.61 23.34
C GLY A 114 -29.56 11.89 23.37
N ARG A 115 -28.30 11.82 22.95
CA ARG A 115 -27.45 12.96 22.59
C ARG A 115 -26.67 12.68 21.30
N ALA A 116 -27.34 12.15 20.29
CA ALA A 116 -26.75 12.05 18.96
C ALA A 116 -26.68 13.45 18.33
N GLY A 117 -25.55 14.13 18.52
CA GLY A 117 -25.20 15.28 17.70
C GLY A 117 -25.32 14.86 16.24
N ARG A 118 -26.25 15.49 15.51
CA ARG A 118 -26.46 15.22 14.09
C ARG A 118 -25.14 15.51 13.38
N ARG A 119 -24.41 14.47 12.96
CA ARG A 119 -23.29 14.63 12.03
C ARG A 119 -23.91 15.09 10.72
N ILE A 120 -23.80 16.37 10.44
CA ILE A 120 -24.28 16.96 9.19
C ILE A 120 -23.18 16.68 8.19
N CYS A 121 -23.47 15.87 7.17
CA CYS A 121 -22.55 15.67 6.06
C CYS A 121 -22.44 17.00 5.29
N ARG A 122 -21.25 17.61 5.28
CA ARG A 122 -20.92 18.89 4.63
C ARG A 122 -19.90 18.69 3.50
N GLY A 123 -19.90 17.50 2.90
CA GLY A 123 -19.10 17.20 1.70
C GLY A 123 -19.35 18.18 0.57
#